data_AF-A0A4Z1I3W7-F1
#
_entry.id   AF-A0A4Z1I3W7-F1
#
_cell.length_a   1.000
_cell.length_b   1.000
_cell.length_c   1.000
_cell.angle_alpha   90.00
_cell.angle_beta   90.00
_cell.angle_gamma   90.00
#
_symmetry.space_group_name_H-M   'P 1'
#
loop_
_entity.id
_entity.type
_entity.pdbx_description
1 polymer ?
#
loop_
_entity_poly.entity_id
_entity_poly.type
_entity_poly.pdbx_seq_one_letter_code
_entity_poly.pdbx_strand_id
1 'polypeptide(L)'
;MNGKPLPKIHGFPLRAVVFGYIGARSCKWLTRINVLPHESLGPVQKKEYLYYNSQVGKHNAAYSSGFSIQDMPVSSAIMSPVDMDQIIHDGTIKMRGWAYSGGGHWSVRVEVSGDGGNIWYEVPYENLSEKYYHAWRLWEIDLPVDAEGWLELVVRCWDNSMNTQPTFVRSTWNWDLHVTSSCHRIKVFSINKTRPKTAARLQMYEKMGVPFLPITQPGPFELEEDDTYDAEMEARGGRDPLE
;
A
#
# COMPACT_ATOMS: atom_id res chain seq x y z
N MET A 1 20.37 15.61 -12.62
CA MET A 1 19.52 14.47 -12.21
C MET A 1 19.10 13.72 -13.45
N ASN A 2 19.33 12.41 -13.49
CA ASN A 2 19.07 11.55 -14.66
C ASN A 2 19.76 12.04 -15.95
N GLY A 3 21.08 12.31 -15.87
CA GLY A 3 21.87 12.79 -17.01
C GLY A 3 21.65 14.24 -17.43
N LYS A 4 20.69 14.96 -16.86
CA LYS A 4 20.37 16.37 -17.20
C LYS A 4 20.72 17.33 -16.05
N PRO A 5 20.88 18.65 -16.31
CA PRO A 5 20.93 19.66 -15.24
C PRO A 5 19.73 19.55 -14.28
N LEU A 6 19.90 19.99 -13.03
CA LEU A 6 18.80 19.95 -12.06
C LEU A 6 17.63 20.83 -12.53
N PRO A 7 16.38 20.34 -12.48
CA PRO A 7 15.22 21.22 -12.57
C PRO A 7 15.20 22.21 -11.40
N LYS A 8 14.67 23.43 -11.62
CA LYS A 8 14.55 24.46 -10.56
C LYS A 8 13.85 23.94 -9.31
N ILE A 9 12.76 23.21 -9.48
CA ILE A 9 11.98 22.60 -8.38
C ILE A 9 12.75 21.56 -7.58
N HIS A 10 13.79 20.94 -8.16
CA HIS A 10 14.66 19.97 -7.53
C HIS A 10 15.96 20.56 -7.00
N GLY A 11 16.10 21.89 -6.98
CA GLY A 11 17.22 22.56 -6.32
C GLY A 11 18.32 23.07 -7.24
N PHE A 12 18.04 23.41 -8.50
CA PHE A 12 19.03 24.06 -9.37
C PHE A 12 19.65 25.32 -8.72
N PRO A 13 20.95 25.60 -8.88
CA PRO A 13 21.92 24.82 -9.65
C PRO A 13 22.49 23.64 -8.87
N LEU A 14 22.37 23.65 -7.53
CA LEU A 14 23.06 22.72 -6.66
C LEU A 14 22.16 22.31 -5.48
N ARG A 15 22.18 21.02 -5.15
CA ARG A 15 21.54 20.46 -3.96
C ARG A 15 22.48 19.48 -3.26
N ALA A 16 22.25 19.28 -1.97
CA ALA A 16 22.73 18.10 -1.28
C ALA A 16 21.82 16.90 -1.60
N VAL A 17 22.43 15.70 -1.62
CA VAL A 17 21.74 14.41 -1.67
C VAL A 17 22.33 13.55 -0.57
N VAL A 18 21.53 13.24 0.43
CA VAL A 18 21.92 12.40 1.57
C VAL A 18 21.19 11.08 1.44
N PHE A 19 21.90 10.03 1.03
CA PHE A 19 21.31 8.73 0.76
C PHE A 19 20.89 8.03 2.06
N GLY A 20 19.76 7.32 2.04
CA GLY A 20 19.25 6.59 3.22
C GLY A 20 18.46 7.44 4.22
N TYR A 21 18.54 8.77 4.09
CA TYR A 21 17.94 9.74 5.00
C TYR A 21 16.62 10.26 4.46
N ILE A 22 15.82 10.87 5.34
CA ILE A 22 14.62 11.60 4.93
C ILE A 22 14.96 12.70 3.92
N GLY A 23 14.01 12.97 3.01
CA GLY A 23 14.19 13.99 1.97
C GLY A 23 14.54 15.39 2.51
N ALA A 24 14.11 15.73 3.72
CA ALA A 24 14.38 17.02 4.35
C ALA A 24 15.88 17.31 4.58
N ARG A 25 16.73 16.27 4.71
CA ARG A 25 18.19 16.43 4.86
C ARG A 25 18.91 16.65 3.52
N SER A 26 18.23 16.39 2.40
CA SER A 26 18.75 16.66 1.06
C SER A 26 18.42 18.09 0.62
N CYS A 27 19.09 19.07 1.25
CA CYS A 27 18.86 20.51 1.06
C CYS A 27 18.91 20.92 -0.43
N LYS A 28 17.85 21.58 -0.91
CA LYS A 28 17.77 22.17 -2.25
C LYS A 28 18.28 23.61 -2.24
N TRP A 29 18.74 24.10 -3.40
CA TRP A 29 19.23 25.48 -3.56
C TRP A 29 20.37 25.80 -2.58
N LEU A 30 21.38 24.92 -2.58
CA LEU A 30 22.47 24.95 -1.62
C LEU A 30 23.33 26.21 -1.80
N THR A 31 23.45 27.02 -0.74
CA THR A 31 24.22 28.27 -0.74
C THR A 31 25.42 28.25 0.22
N ARG A 32 25.39 27.43 1.28
CA ARG A 32 26.43 27.37 2.29
C ARG A 32 26.49 25.98 2.93
N ILE A 33 27.69 25.53 3.27
CA ILE A 33 27.94 24.34 4.10
C ILE A 33 28.75 24.82 5.32
N ASN A 34 28.25 24.57 6.52
CA ASN A 34 28.93 24.89 7.77
C ASN A 34 29.23 23.60 8.53
N VAL A 35 30.43 23.48 9.10
CA VAL A 35 30.75 22.44 10.07
C VAL A 35 30.47 23.02 11.46
N LEU A 36 29.61 22.35 12.21
CA LEU A 36 29.19 22.78 13.54
C LEU A 36 29.55 21.67 14.55
N PRO A 37 29.88 22.02 15.82
CA PRO A 37 30.13 21.03 16.86
C PRO A 37 28.84 20.44 17.46
N HIS A 38 27.66 20.87 16.97
CA HIS A 38 26.33 20.44 17.38
C HIS A 38 25.40 20.42 16.16
N GLU A 39 24.19 19.87 16.30
CA GLU A 39 23.18 19.83 15.27
C GLU A 39 22.73 21.23 14.81
N SER A 40 22.23 21.34 13.57
CA SER A 40 21.71 22.62 13.08
C SER A 40 20.55 23.12 13.94
N LEU A 41 20.64 24.36 14.42
CA LEU A 41 19.55 25.02 15.14
C LEU A 41 18.44 25.59 14.23
N GLY A 42 18.54 25.34 12.91
CA GLY A 42 17.53 25.76 11.94
C GLY A 42 16.16 25.10 12.17
N PRO A 43 15.04 25.75 11.81
CA PRO A 43 13.69 25.24 12.09
C PRO A 43 13.44 23.81 11.59
N VAL A 44 13.88 23.49 10.36
CA VAL A 44 13.72 22.16 9.72
C VAL A 44 14.43 21.03 10.49
N GLN A 45 15.46 21.35 11.28
CA GLN A 45 16.20 20.36 12.08
C GLN A 45 15.74 20.35 13.54
N LYS A 46 15.43 21.53 14.11
CA LYS A 46 15.10 21.70 15.54
C LYS A 46 13.61 21.52 15.85
N LYS A 47 12.71 21.88 14.93
CA LYS A 47 11.27 22.05 15.18
C LYS A 47 10.38 21.19 14.28
N GLU A 48 10.88 20.79 13.12
CA GLU A 48 10.14 20.00 12.11
C GLU A 48 10.80 18.63 11.91
N TYR A 49 10.08 17.71 11.27
CA TYR A 49 10.55 16.34 11.01
C TYR A 49 11.03 15.64 12.28
N LEU A 50 10.21 15.74 13.33
CA LEU A 50 10.39 15.09 14.61
C LEU A 50 9.45 13.87 14.69
N TYR A 51 9.94 12.79 15.28
CA TYR A 51 9.15 11.62 15.60
C TYR A 51 8.69 11.68 17.05
N TYR A 52 7.40 11.47 17.28
CA TYR A 52 6.77 11.55 18.60
C TYR A 52 6.27 10.19 19.06
N ASN A 53 6.05 10.05 20.37
CA ASN A 53 5.25 8.95 20.89
C ASN A 53 3.74 9.21 20.71
N SER A 54 2.92 8.21 20.99
CA SER A 54 1.46 8.27 20.80
C SER A 54 0.68 9.03 21.88
N GLN A 55 1.31 9.46 22.98
CA GLN A 55 0.67 10.30 24.01
C GLN A 55 0.81 11.80 23.71
N VAL A 56 1.73 12.16 22.83
CA VAL A 56 1.88 13.52 22.33
C VAL A 56 0.87 13.77 21.21
N GLY A 57 0.27 14.96 21.21
CA GLY A 57 -0.73 15.42 20.27
C GLY A 57 -0.72 16.94 20.13
N LYS A 58 -1.72 17.49 19.43
CA LYS A 58 -1.77 18.92 19.02
C LYS A 58 -1.50 19.92 20.13
N HIS A 59 -2.05 19.68 21.32
CA HIS A 59 -2.09 20.68 22.40
C HIS A 59 -1.02 20.48 23.47
N ASN A 60 -0.32 19.34 23.46
CA ASN A 60 0.72 19.00 24.43
C ASN A 60 2.09 18.71 23.78
N ALA A 61 2.21 18.84 22.45
CA ALA A 61 3.48 18.70 21.76
C ALA A 61 4.43 19.85 22.07
N ALA A 62 5.65 19.51 22.48
CA ALA A 62 6.80 20.40 22.47
C ALA A 62 7.86 19.84 21.52
N TYR A 63 8.69 20.70 20.92
CA TYR A 63 9.77 20.24 20.04
C TYR A 63 10.76 19.31 20.75
N SER A 64 10.95 19.48 22.06
CA SER A 64 11.77 18.60 22.90
C SER A 64 11.13 17.25 23.22
N SER A 65 9.85 17.04 22.89
CA SER A 65 9.13 15.78 23.14
C SER A 65 9.37 14.72 22.07
N GLY A 66 10.02 15.08 20.96
CA GLY A 66 10.33 14.18 19.86
C GLY A 66 11.83 14.16 19.55
N PHE A 67 12.23 13.28 18.65
CA PHE A 67 13.60 13.22 18.14
C PHE A 67 13.64 13.43 16.63
N SER A 68 14.75 14.00 16.13
CA SER A 68 14.92 14.28 14.70
C SER A 68 14.95 12.98 13.89
N ILE A 69 14.11 12.91 12.88
CA ILE A 69 14.13 11.80 11.92
C ILE A 69 15.38 11.97 11.03
N GLN A 70 16.12 10.88 10.86
CA GLN A 70 17.34 10.81 10.05
C GLN A 70 17.18 9.70 9.02
N ASP A 71 17.55 8.47 9.38
CA ASP A 71 17.36 7.29 8.54
C ASP A 71 15.87 6.98 8.37
N MET A 72 15.49 6.60 7.16
CA MET A 72 14.14 6.11 6.88
C MET A 72 14.03 4.63 7.31
N PRO A 73 12.96 4.22 8.01
CA PRO A 73 12.75 2.80 8.29
C PRO A 73 12.33 2.04 7.02
N VAL A 74 12.30 0.71 7.14
CA VAL A 74 11.73 -0.16 6.11
C VAL A 74 10.27 0.24 5.81
N SER A 75 9.94 0.31 4.52
CA SER A 75 8.62 0.68 4.03
C SER A 75 8.33 0.02 2.68
N SER A 76 7.07 -0.18 2.38
CA SER A 76 6.60 -0.66 1.09
C SER A 76 5.18 -0.17 0.83
N ALA A 77 4.82 -0.09 -0.44
CA ALA A 77 3.47 0.26 -0.85
C ALA A 77 3.07 -0.43 -2.15
N ILE A 78 1.81 -0.86 -2.20
CA ILE A 78 1.09 -1.24 -3.42
C ILE A 78 0.88 -0.01 -4.30
N MET A 79 1.20 -0.12 -5.58
CA MET A 79 0.96 0.89 -6.63
C MET A 79 -0.20 0.50 -7.55
N SER A 80 -0.37 -0.80 -7.81
CA SER A 80 -1.53 -1.33 -8.52
C SER A 80 -1.87 -2.71 -7.93
N PRO A 81 -3.15 -3.05 -7.73
CA PRO A 81 -4.33 -2.19 -7.93
C PRO A 81 -4.37 -0.98 -6.97
N VAL A 82 -5.31 -0.07 -7.18
CA VAL A 82 -5.55 1.07 -6.28
C VAL A 82 -6.72 0.78 -5.33
N ASP A 83 -6.81 1.56 -4.26
CA ASP A 83 -7.87 1.41 -3.27
C ASP A 83 -9.26 1.57 -3.93
N MET A 84 -10.15 0.65 -3.58
CA MET A 84 -11.52 0.51 -4.06
C MET A 84 -11.68 0.01 -5.51
N ASP A 85 -10.62 -0.50 -6.14
CA ASP A 85 -10.71 -1.16 -7.46
C ASP A 85 -11.66 -2.37 -7.44
N GLN A 86 -12.35 -2.58 -8.55
CA GLN A 86 -13.23 -3.74 -8.79
C GLN A 86 -12.59 -4.59 -9.88
N ILE A 87 -12.21 -5.82 -9.54
CA ILE A 87 -11.27 -6.60 -10.34
C ILE A 87 -11.94 -7.90 -10.77
N ILE A 88 -12.12 -8.07 -12.07
CA ILE A 88 -12.52 -9.34 -12.69
C ILE A 88 -11.25 -10.13 -13.00
N HIS A 89 -11.12 -11.34 -12.46
CA HIS A 89 -9.89 -12.14 -12.56
C HIS A 89 -10.15 -13.65 -12.67
N ASP A 90 -9.15 -14.43 -13.11
CA ASP A 90 -9.15 -15.89 -13.28
C ASP A 90 -8.49 -16.63 -12.10
N GLY A 91 -8.66 -16.14 -10.89
CA GLY A 91 -8.08 -16.75 -9.68
C GLY A 91 -6.72 -16.18 -9.26
N THR A 92 -6.18 -15.20 -9.98
CA THR A 92 -5.03 -14.40 -9.52
C THR A 92 -5.26 -12.90 -9.71
N ILE A 93 -4.71 -12.07 -8.83
CA ILE A 93 -4.72 -10.61 -8.98
C ILE A 93 -3.29 -10.13 -9.14
N LYS A 94 -3.01 -9.48 -10.27
CA LYS A 94 -1.70 -8.89 -10.55
C LYS A 94 -1.47 -7.65 -9.68
N MET A 95 -0.39 -7.68 -8.91
CA MET A 95 -0.02 -6.61 -7.99
C MET A 95 1.38 -6.10 -8.29
N ARG A 96 1.57 -4.78 -8.13
CA ARG A 96 2.86 -4.11 -8.28
C ARG A 96 3.06 -3.09 -7.18
N GLY A 97 4.31 -2.81 -6.85
CA GLY A 97 4.63 -1.74 -5.94
C GLY A 97 6.11 -1.49 -5.76
N TRP A 98 6.44 -0.80 -4.68
CA TRP A 98 7.82 -0.54 -4.28
C TRP A 98 8.07 -0.97 -2.84
N ALA A 99 9.33 -1.22 -2.52
CA ALA A 99 9.85 -1.48 -1.20
C ALA A 99 11.18 -0.73 -1.01
N TYR A 100 11.45 -0.25 0.19
CA TYR A 100 12.62 0.56 0.51
C TYR A 100 13.03 0.37 1.97
N SER A 101 14.33 0.51 2.27
CA SER A 101 14.84 0.70 3.63
C SER A 101 15.94 1.76 3.58
N GLY A 102 15.97 2.66 4.57
CA GLY A 102 16.95 3.74 4.67
C GLY A 102 18.25 3.29 5.33
N GLY A 103 19.10 4.24 5.74
CA GLY A 103 20.33 3.94 6.49
C GLY A 103 21.38 3.08 5.76
N GLY A 104 21.23 2.85 4.45
CA GLY A 104 22.08 1.92 3.68
C GLY A 104 21.63 0.46 3.73
N HIS A 105 20.45 0.20 4.28
CA HIS A 105 19.78 -1.09 4.21
C HIS A 105 19.10 -1.28 2.85
N TRP A 106 18.82 -2.53 2.48
CA TRP A 106 18.11 -2.86 1.24
C TRP A 106 17.01 -3.87 1.49
N SER A 107 15.95 -3.79 0.69
CA SER A 107 14.85 -4.76 0.69
C SER A 107 15.34 -6.14 0.27
N VAL A 108 15.26 -7.11 1.18
CA VAL A 108 15.63 -8.50 0.95
C VAL A 108 14.44 -9.30 0.47
N ARG A 109 13.27 -9.09 1.10
CA ARG A 109 12.04 -9.84 0.83
C ARG A 109 10.84 -8.91 0.87
N VAL A 110 9.94 -9.07 -0.08
CA VAL A 110 8.62 -8.41 -0.10
C VAL A 110 7.57 -9.50 -0.01
N GLU A 111 6.57 -9.29 0.84
CA GLU A 111 5.48 -10.22 1.05
C GLU A 111 4.15 -9.50 0.86
N VAL A 112 3.20 -10.19 0.24
CA VAL A 112 1.88 -9.68 -0.09
C VAL A 112 0.82 -10.63 0.46
N SER A 113 -0.28 -10.08 0.98
CA SER A 113 -1.39 -10.82 1.56
C SER A 113 -2.69 -10.40 0.90
N GLY A 114 -3.58 -11.36 0.67
CA GLY A 114 -4.94 -11.13 0.17
C GLY A 114 -6.03 -11.20 1.24
N ASP A 115 -5.67 -11.46 2.49
CA ASP A 115 -6.59 -11.75 3.61
C ASP A 115 -6.42 -10.78 4.80
N GLY A 116 -5.96 -9.55 4.52
CA GLY A 116 -5.76 -8.53 5.55
C GLY A 116 -4.46 -8.65 6.33
N GLY A 117 -3.52 -9.51 5.91
CA GLY A 117 -2.19 -9.66 6.52
C GLY A 117 -2.04 -10.86 7.45
N ASN A 118 -2.89 -11.89 7.32
CA ASN A 118 -2.79 -13.13 8.09
C ASN A 118 -1.87 -14.13 7.38
N ILE A 119 -2.14 -14.41 6.10
CA ILE A 119 -1.31 -15.28 5.25
C ILE A 119 -0.56 -14.42 4.24
N TRP A 120 0.73 -14.75 4.06
CA TRP A 120 1.67 -13.97 3.25
C TRP A 120 2.28 -14.81 2.14
N TYR A 121 2.28 -14.26 0.93
CA TYR A 121 2.95 -14.79 -0.25
C TYR A 121 4.21 -13.97 -0.49
N GLU A 122 5.35 -14.66 -0.56
CA GLU A 122 6.61 -14.02 -0.93
C GLU A 122 6.61 -13.67 -2.42
N VAL A 123 7.05 -12.45 -2.75
CA VAL A 123 7.30 -12.06 -4.14
C VAL A 123 8.53 -12.82 -4.65
N PRO A 124 8.43 -13.56 -5.78
CA PRO A 124 9.58 -14.25 -6.36
C PRO A 124 10.74 -13.30 -6.62
N TYR A 125 11.97 -13.76 -6.37
CA TYR A 125 13.15 -12.90 -6.45
C TYR A 125 13.38 -12.31 -7.84
N GLU A 126 13.08 -13.09 -8.88
CA GLU A 126 13.11 -12.71 -10.29
C GLU A 126 12.15 -11.57 -10.65
N ASN A 127 11.09 -11.37 -9.84
CA ASN A 127 10.12 -10.30 -10.02
C ASN A 127 10.45 -9.05 -9.21
N LEU A 128 11.59 -9.04 -8.50
CA LEU A 128 12.11 -7.87 -7.82
C LEU A 128 13.12 -7.16 -8.72
N SER A 129 13.03 -5.83 -8.84
CA SER A 129 13.99 -5.04 -9.61
C SER A 129 15.41 -5.19 -9.07
N GLU A 130 16.40 -4.77 -9.87
CA GLU A 130 17.80 -4.79 -9.44
C GLU A 130 18.00 -4.10 -8.08
N LYS A 131 18.91 -4.68 -7.28
CA LYS A 131 19.15 -4.30 -5.89
C LYS A 131 20.27 -3.26 -5.82
N TYR A 132 20.00 -2.13 -5.17
CA TYR A 132 20.99 -1.09 -4.87
C TYR A 132 20.91 -0.68 -3.39
N TYR A 133 22.00 -0.16 -2.82
CA TYR A 133 22.09 0.24 -1.40
C TYR A 133 21.15 1.39 -1.00
N HIS A 134 20.79 2.27 -1.94
CA HIS A 134 20.09 3.52 -1.65
C HIS A 134 18.91 3.78 -2.57
N ALA A 135 18.51 2.78 -3.36
CA ALA A 135 17.32 2.84 -4.19
C ALA A 135 16.26 1.90 -3.63
N TRP A 136 15.01 2.23 -3.87
CA TRP A 136 13.91 1.29 -3.70
C TRP A 136 14.09 0.06 -4.61
N ARG A 137 13.34 -1.01 -4.32
CA ARG A 137 13.10 -2.11 -5.25
C ARG A 137 11.65 -2.08 -5.68
N LEU A 138 11.43 -2.20 -6.97
CA LEU A 138 10.09 -2.47 -7.51
C LEU A 138 9.80 -3.96 -7.41
N TRP A 139 8.54 -4.31 -7.26
CA TRP A 139 8.09 -5.69 -7.14
C TRP A 139 6.81 -5.93 -7.95
N GLU A 140 6.64 -7.16 -8.42
CA GLU A 140 5.44 -7.63 -9.13
C GLU A 140 5.09 -9.06 -8.70
N ILE A 141 3.81 -9.36 -8.50
CA ILE A 141 3.34 -10.72 -8.19
C ILE A 141 1.93 -10.92 -8.74
N ASP A 142 1.66 -12.10 -9.28
CA ASP A 142 0.30 -12.57 -9.53
C ASP A 142 -0.20 -13.30 -8.27
N LEU A 143 -0.86 -12.56 -7.38
CA LEU A 143 -1.32 -13.07 -6.09
C LEU A 143 -2.46 -14.07 -6.30
N PRO A 144 -2.39 -15.32 -5.79
CA PRO A 144 -3.50 -16.25 -5.82
C PRO A 144 -4.67 -15.73 -4.98
N VAL A 145 -5.87 -15.66 -5.57
CA VAL A 145 -7.08 -15.14 -4.93
C VAL A 145 -8.26 -16.03 -5.31
N ASP A 146 -8.82 -16.73 -4.31
CA ASP A 146 -9.99 -17.60 -4.48
C ASP A 146 -11.30 -16.92 -4.01
N ALA A 147 -11.20 -16.04 -3.02
CA ALA A 147 -12.33 -15.36 -2.40
C ALA A 147 -12.94 -14.29 -3.31
N GLU A 148 -14.27 -14.18 -3.28
CA GLU A 148 -15.05 -13.13 -3.95
C GLU A 148 -15.55 -12.09 -2.94
N GLY A 149 -15.80 -10.86 -3.38
CA GLY A 149 -16.26 -9.76 -2.53
C GLY A 149 -15.13 -8.83 -2.10
N TRP A 150 -15.35 -8.09 -1.00
CA TRP A 150 -14.37 -7.13 -0.50
C TRP A 150 -13.18 -7.83 0.15
N LEU A 151 -12.00 -7.67 -0.44
CA LEU A 151 -10.72 -8.14 0.06
C LEU A 151 -9.87 -6.97 0.55
N GLU A 152 -8.98 -7.25 1.50
CA GLU A 152 -7.98 -6.30 1.97
C GLU A 152 -6.59 -6.82 1.56
N LEU A 153 -5.99 -6.16 0.58
CA LEU A 153 -4.66 -6.47 0.10
C LEU A 153 -3.63 -5.72 0.94
N VAL A 154 -2.60 -6.42 1.39
CA VAL A 154 -1.57 -5.87 2.29
C VAL A 154 -0.19 -6.20 1.78
N VAL A 155 0.75 -5.25 1.88
CA VAL A 155 2.17 -5.50 1.58
C VAL A 155 3.07 -5.18 2.77
N ARG A 156 4.13 -5.97 2.95
CA ARG A 156 5.23 -5.65 3.86
C ARG A 156 6.59 -5.99 3.25
N CYS A 157 7.61 -5.28 3.73
CA CYS A 157 9.01 -5.51 3.35
C CYS A 157 9.83 -5.98 4.56
N TRP A 158 10.84 -6.80 4.29
CA TRP A 158 11.91 -7.17 5.19
C TRP A 158 13.24 -6.69 4.62
N ASP A 159 14.06 -6.04 5.44
CA ASP A 159 15.39 -5.60 5.06
C ASP A 159 16.50 -6.56 5.50
N ASN A 160 17.75 -6.24 5.14
CA ASN A 160 18.94 -7.04 5.46
C ASN A 160 19.33 -7.06 6.95
N SER A 161 18.64 -6.27 7.78
CA SER A 161 18.83 -6.24 9.23
C SER A 161 17.65 -6.84 9.98
N MET A 162 16.79 -7.59 9.28
CA MET A 162 15.59 -8.23 9.82
C MET A 162 14.55 -7.24 10.38
N ASN A 163 14.60 -5.97 9.96
CA ASN A 163 13.51 -5.04 10.25
C ASN A 163 12.31 -5.35 9.35
N THR A 164 11.10 -5.19 9.88
CA THR A 164 9.87 -5.22 9.10
C THR A 164 8.89 -4.13 9.54
N GLN A 165 7.82 -3.98 8.78
CA GLN A 165 6.78 -2.98 8.99
C GLN A 165 5.76 -3.45 10.02
N PRO A 166 5.31 -2.57 10.93
CA PRO A 166 4.18 -2.87 11.80
C PRO A 166 2.90 -3.07 10.98
N THR A 167 2.11 -4.09 11.30
CA THR A 167 0.95 -4.49 10.48
C THR A 167 -0.15 -3.42 10.42
N PHE A 168 -0.30 -2.61 11.47
CA PHE A 168 -1.37 -1.62 11.58
C PHE A 168 -0.82 -0.22 11.83
N VAL A 169 -1.43 0.77 11.18
CA VAL A 169 -1.12 2.19 11.41
C VAL A 169 -1.26 2.58 12.89
N ARG A 170 -2.25 2.02 13.58
CA ARG A 170 -2.48 2.30 15.01
C ARG A 170 -1.31 1.88 15.90
N SER A 171 -0.54 0.87 15.49
CA SER A 171 0.65 0.42 16.22
C SER A 171 1.84 1.38 16.09
N THR A 172 1.80 2.30 15.12
CA THR A 172 2.89 3.26 14.82
C THR A 172 2.42 4.70 14.78
N TRP A 173 1.20 4.96 15.27
CA TRP A 173 0.64 6.29 15.24
C TRP A 173 1.49 7.25 16.08
N ASN A 174 1.78 8.40 15.50
CA ASN A 174 2.46 9.51 16.16
C ASN A 174 1.84 10.84 15.73
N TRP A 175 1.95 11.84 16.59
CA TRP A 175 1.60 13.21 16.22
C TRP A 175 2.48 13.71 15.07
N ASP A 176 1.93 14.57 14.21
CA ASP A 176 2.56 15.09 12.99
C ASP A 176 2.62 14.08 11.81
N LEU A 177 2.21 12.82 12.04
CA LEU A 177 2.02 11.77 11.02
C LEU A 177 3.27 11.50 10.17
N HIS A 178 4.45 11.77 10.73
CA HIS A 178 5.71 11.45 10.07
C HIS A 178 6.02 9.95 10.21
N VAL A 179 6.72 9.39 9.22
CA VAL A 179 7.27 8.02 9.28
C VAL A 179 6.20 6.98 9.63
N THR A 180 5.02 7.10 9.03
CA THR A 180 3.96 6.09 9.12
C THR A 180 4.29 4.93 8.19
N SER A 181 5.24 4.09 8.59
CA SER A 181 5.76 2.98 7.77
C SER A 181 5.06 1.64 8.03
N SER A 182 3.84 1.65 8.58
CA SER A 182 3.04 0.43 8.70
C SER A 182 2.80 -0.22 7.33
N CYS A 183 2.45 -1.50 7.31
CA CYS A 183 2.08 -2.20 6.09
C CYS A 183 1.02 -1.39 5.30
N HIS A 184 1.25 -1.16 4.01
CA HIS A 184 0.26 -0.50 3.16
C HIS A 184 -0.89 -1.46 2.89
N ARG A 185 -2.13 -0.97 3.02
CA ARG A 185 -3.36 -1.75 2.91
C ARG A 185 -4.28 -1.05 1.93
N ILE A 186 -4.87 -1.79 0.99
CA ILE A 186 -5.91 -1.31 0.08
C ILE A 186 -7.06 -2.31 0.07
N LYS A 187 -8.26 -1.84 -0.22
CA LYS A 187 -9.45 -2.68 -0.41
C LYS A 187 -9.75 -2.82 -1.88
N VAL A 188 -10.11 -4.02 -2.31
CA VAL A 188 -10.57 -4.27 -3.68
C VAL A 188 -11.80 -5.15 -3.65
N PHE A 189 -12.65 -5.05 -4.66
CA PHE A 189 -13.76 -5.97 -4.86
C PHE A 189 -13.38 -7.05 -5.86
N SER A 190 -13.26 -8.28 -5.38
CA SER A 190 -12.85 -9.47 -6.13
C SER A 190 -14.04 -10.11 -6.84
N ILE A 191 -13.96 -10.24 -8.17
CA ILE A 191 -14.94 -10.90 -9.04
C ILE A 191 -14.23 -12.06 -9.74
N ASN A 192 -14.37 -13.26 -9.19
CA ASN A 192 -13.59 -14.40 -9.64
C ASN A 192 -14.35 -15.17 -10.74
N LYS A 193 -13.95 -14.98 -12.00
CA LYS A 193 -14.62 -15.60 -13.16
C LYS A 193 -14.44 -17.12 -13.22
N THR A 194 -13.63 -17.72 -12.35
CA THR A 194 -13.56 -19.19 -12.20
C THR A 194 -14.74 -19.75 -11.42
N ARG A 195 -15.49 -18.93 -10.68
CA ARG A 195 -16.70 -19.35 -9.95
C ARG A 195 -17.88 -19.50 -10.91
N PRO A 196 -18.58 -20.65 -10.94
CA PRO A 196 -19.63 -20.90 -11.93
C PRO A 196 -20.76 -19.86 -11.93
N LYS A 197 -21.24 -19.43 -10.76
CA LYS A 197 -22.31 -18.43 -10.64
C LYS A 197 -21.87 -17.06 -11.17
N THR A 198 -20.65 -16.64 -10.84
CA THR A 198 -20.06 -15.38 -11.30
C THR A 198 -19.80 -15.39 -12.80
N ALA A 199 -19.26 -16.49 -13.33
CA ALA A 199 -19.05 -16.68 -14.76
C ALA A 199 -20.37 -16.60 -15.54
N ALA A 200 -21.42 -17.28 -15.07
CA ALA A 200 -22.75 -17.22 -15.68
C ALA A 200 -23.32 -15.79 -15.66
N ARG A 201 -23.16 -15.06 -14.55
CA ARG A 201 -23.60 -13.67 -14.46
C ARG A 201 -22.82 -12.76 -15.42
N LEU A 202 -21.50 -12.88 -15.49
CA LEU A 202 -20.68 -12.11 -16.43
C LEU A 202 -21.10 -12.33 -17.89
N GLN A 203 -21.36 -13.58 -18.28
CA GLN A 203 -21.87 -13.91 -19.61
C GLN A 203 -23.25 -13.30 -19.89
N MET A 204 -24.13 -13.22 -18.87
CA MET A 204 -25.43 -12.56 -19.00
C MET A 204 -25.28 -11.07 -19.29
N TYR A 205 -24.44 -10.35 -18.54
CA TYR A 205 -24.14 -8.93 -18.79
C TYR A 205 -23.55 -8.71 -20.19
N GLU A 206 -22.62 -9.58 -20.62
CA GLU A 206 -22.04 -9.54 -21.96
C GLU A 206 -23.08 -9.72 -23.07
N LYS A 207 -23.96 -10.73 -22.95
CA LYS A 207 -25.04 -10.98 -23.93
C LYS A 207 -26.01 -9.80 -24.06
N MET A 208 -26.25 -9.08 -22.97
CA MET A 208 -27.14 -7.92 -22.95
C MET A 208 -26.46 -6.63 -23.42
N GLY A 209 -25.13 -6.62 -23.61
CA GLY A 209 -24.39 -5.44 -24.01
C GLY A 209 -24.33 -4.36 -22.93
N VAL A 210 -24.45 -4.74 -21.65
CA VAL A 210 -24.41 -3.82 -20.50
C VAL A 210 -23.11 -4.04 -19.73
N PRO A 211 -22.39 -2.97 -19.31
CA PRO A 211 -21.17 -3.13 -18.53
C PRO A 211 -21.45 -3.74 -17.15
N PHE A 212 -20.60 -4.68 -16.72
CA PHE A 212 -20.66 -5.27 -15.38
C PHE A 212 -20.16 -4.32 -14.28
N LEU A 213 -19.22 -3.44 -14.65
CA LEU A 213 -18.62 -2.46 -13.75
C LEU A 213 -19.13 -1.04 -14.08
N PRO A 214 -19.29 -0.18 -13.06
CA PRO A 214 -19.05 -0.45 -11.64
C PRO A 214 -20.22 -1.19 -10.97
N ILE A 215 -19.93 -2.08 -10.03
CA ILE A 215 -20.89 -2.85 -9.20
C ILE A 215 -21.81 -1.97 -8.34
N THR A 216 -21.51 -0.67 -8.25
CA THR A 216 -22.36 0.30 -7.55
C THR A 216 -23.59 0.70 -8.36
N GLN A 217 -23.60 0.41 -9.66
CA GLN A 217 -24.78 0.61 -10.49
C GLN A 217 -25.70 -0.60 -10.39
N PRO A 218 -27.02 -0.39 -10.17
CA PRO A 218 -27.96 -1.49 -10.20
C PRO A 218 -27.98 -2.13 -11.59
N GLY A 219 -28.07 -3.46 -11.62
CA GLY A 219 -28.27 -4.19 -12.88
C GLY A 219 -29.61 -3.80 -13.51
N PRO A 220 -29.74 -3.80 -14.84
CA PRO A 220 -31.01 -3.48 -15.52
C PRO A 220 -32.03 -4.63 -15.47
N PHE A 221 -31.79 -5.67 -14.68
CA PHE A 221 -32.58 -6.89 -14.61
C PHE A 221 -32.61 -7.45 -13.19
N GLU A 222 -33.61 -8.30 -12.94
CA GLU A 222 -33.82 -8.98 -11.67
C GLU A 222 -32.67 -9.92 -11.29
N LEU A 223 -32.56 -10.23 -10.00
CA LEU A 223 -31.51 -11.13 -9.51
C LEU A 223 -31.73 -12.58 -9.95
N GLU A 224 -32.97 -13.02 -10.05
CA GLU A 224 -33.40 -14.35 -10.48
C GLU A 224 -34.82 -14.28 -11.05
N GLU A 225 -35.25 -15.30 -11.79
CA GLU A 225 -36.63 -15.40 -12.26
C GLU A 225 -37.54 -16.00 -11.17
N ASP A 226 -38.78 -15.52 -11.06
CA ASP A 226 -39.73 -15.97 -10.03
C ASP A 226 -39.93 -17.50 -10.04
N ASP A 227 -40.08 -18.11 -11.22
CA ASP A 227 -40.23 -19.57 -11.35
C ASP A 227 -39.00 -20.34 -10.82
N THR A 228 -37.80 -19.77 -10.97
CA THR A 228 -36.55 -20.37 -10.44
C THR A 228 -36.50 -20.24 -8.92
N TYR A 229 -36.90 -19.09 -8.39
CA TYR A 229 -37.00 -18.84 -6.96
C TYR A 229 -38.00 -19.80 -6.29
N ASP A 230 -39.22 -19.90 -6.84
CA ASP A 230 -40.29 -20.73 -6.29
C ASP A 230 -39.89 -22.20 -6.25
N ALA A 231 -39.26 -22.71 -7.32
CA ALA A 231 -38.75 -24.07 -7.37
C ALA A 231 -37.63 -24.32 -6.33
N GLU A 232 -36.71 -23.38 -6.13
CA GLU A 232 -35.68 -23.49 -5.08
C GLU A 232 -36.29 -23.46 -3.67
N MET A 233 -37.29 -22.61 -3.43
CA MET A 233 -37.94 -22.50 -2.12
C MET A 233 -38.78 -23.74 -1.80
N GLU A 234 -39.54 -24.27 -2.76
CA GLU A 234 -40.29 -25.51 -2.60
C GLU A 234 -39.36 -26.67 -2.25
N ALA A 235 -38.23 -26.80 -2.95
CA ALA A 235 -37.22 -27.82 -2.69
C ALA A 235 -36.57 -27.72 -1.30
N ARG A 236 -36.54 -26.52 -0.69
CA ARG A 236 -36.00 -26.28 0.66
C ARG A 236 -37.05 -26.34 1.77
N GLY A 237 -38.33 -26.51 1.42
CA GLY A 237 -39.44 -26.47 2.39
C GLY A 237 -39.81 -25.06 2.84
N GLY A 238 -39.53 -24.06 2.01
CA GLY A 238 -39.69 -22.64 2.32
C GLY A 238 -38.40 -21.99 2.85
N ARG A 239 -38.47 -20.68 3.11
CA ARG A 239 -37.35 -19.89 3.64
C ARG A 239 -37.22 -20.01 5.15
N ASP A 240 -38.35 -20.10 5.82
CA ASP A 240 -38.47 -20.12 7.27
C ASP A 240 -38.48 -21.56 7.78
N PRO A 241 -37.99 -21.80 9.01
CA PRO A 241 -38.10 -23.12 9.64
C PRO A 241 -39.56 -23.48 9.90
N LEU A 242 -39.85 -24.78 9.94
CA LEU A 242 -41.14 -25.29 10.41
C LEU A 242 -41.31 -24.96 11.91
N GLU A 243 -42.50 -24.50 12.29
CA GLU A 243 -42.91 -24.33 13.70
C GLU A 243 -43.10 -25.67 14.43
#